data_AF-A0A6J7FXN0-F1
#
_entry.id   AF-A0A6J7FXN0-F1
#
_cell.length_a   1.000
_cell.length_b   1.000
_cell.length_c   1.000
_cell.angle_alpha   90.00
_cell.angle_beta   90.00
_cell.angle_gamma   90.00
#
_symmetry.space_group_name_H-M   'P 1'
#
loop_
_entity.id
_entity.type
_entity.pdbx_description
1 polymer ?
#
loop_
_entity_poly.entity_id
_entity_poly.type
_entity_poly.pdbx_seq_one_letter_code
_entity_poly.pdbx_strand_id
1 'polypeptide(L)'
;MPVFAHGLARARGRVVGDDAMAAMAAAGLLGLEVDHPDHVEADRVHLRGLAADLGLLTTGSSDYHGTNKRTPIGACTTDPAQYERLLAAGTGSVPFAD
;
A
#
# COMPACT_ATOMS: atom_id res chain seq x y z
N MET A 1 -2.34 -12.28 -1.91
CA MET A 1 -1.30 -11.36 -2.42
C MET A 1 -0.88 -10.43 -1.31
N PRO A 2 0.38 -10.46 -0.85
CA PRO A 2 0.78 -9.70 0.34
C PRO A 2 1.17 -8.25 -0.01
N VAL A 3 0.48 -7.28 0.60
CA VAL A 3 0.80 -5.84 0.54
C VAL A 3 0.97 -5.33 1.96
N PHE A 4 2.04 -4.57 2.22
CA PHE A 4 2.27 -3.99 3.55
C PHE A 4 1.49 -2.68 3.68
N ALA A 5 0.45 -2.69 4.51
CA ALA A 5 -0.48 -1.58 4.68
C ALA A 5 0.12 -0.47 5.53
N HIS A 6 -0.10 0.78 5.09
CA HIS A 6 0.16 2.04 5.77
C HIS A 6 1.44 2.02 6.63
N GLY A 7 2.54 1.56 6.01
CA GLY A 7 3.76 1.14 6.71
C GLY A 7 4.48 2.26 7.45
N LEU A 8 4.26 3.52 7.02
CA LEU A 8 4.82 4.72 7.63
C LEU A 8 3.73 5.62 8.24
N ALA A 9 2.60 5.07 8.70
CA ALA A 9 1.60 5.82 9.44
C ALA A 9 2.12 6.26 10.82
N ARG A 10 3.05 7.23 10.86
CA ARG A 10 3.80 7.65 12.05
C ARG A 10 2.90 8.15 13.18
N ALA A 11 1.74 8.71 12.86
CA ALA A 11 0.74 9.12 13.84
C ALA A 11 0.23 7.93 14.70
N ARG A 12 0.37 6.69 14.22
CA ARG A 12 -0.02 5.45 14.92
C ARG A 12 1.09 4.87 15.80
N GLY A 13 2.27 5.50 15.84
CA GLY A 13 3.40 5.12 16.68
C GLY A 13 4.62 4.65 15.89
N ARG A 14 5.33 3.63 16.41
CA ARG A 14 6.53 3.10 15.77
C ARG A 14 6.21 2.52 14.40
N VAL A 15 7.05 2.82 13.42
CA VAL A 15 6.93 2.34 12.03
C VAL A 15 7.97 1.27 11.73
N VAL A 16 7.71 0.48 10.69
CA VAL A 16 8.67 -0.51 10.18
C VAL A 16 9.70 0.21 9.33
N GLY A 17 10.98 -0.07 9.56
CA GLY A 17 12.09 0.52 8.78
C GLY A 17 12.33 -0.22 7.47
N ASP A 18 13.10 0.40 6.58
CA ASP A 18 13.36 -0.08 5.22
C ASP A 18 13.99 -1.47 5.20
N ASP A 19 14.92 -1.78 6.11
CA ASP A 19 15.56 -3.11 6.19
C ASP A 19 14.54 -4.24 6.40
N ALA A 20 13.51 -3.99 7.22
CA ALA A 20 12.45 -4.95 7.44
C ALA A 20 11.52 -5.06 6.23
N MET A 21 11.24 -3.94 5.52
CA MET A 21 10.50 -3.98 4.27
C MET A 21 11.26 -4.73 3.16
N ALA A 22 12.57 -4.54 3.07
CA ALA A 22 13.45 -5.28 2.17
C ALA A 22 13.50 -6.77 2.52
N ALA A 23 13.54 -7.11 3.81
CA ALA A 23 13.44 -8.51 4.26
C ALA A 23 12.08 -9.13 3.90
N MET A 24 10.98 -8.38 4.05
CA MET A 24 9.65 -8.82 3.61
C MET A 24 9.60 -9.01 2.09
N ALA A 25 10.20 -8.10 1.31
CA ALA A 25 10.31 -8.22 -0.14
C ALA A 25 11.06 -9.49 -0.55
N ALA A 26 12.21 -9.76 0.08
CA ALA A 26 12.98 -10.99 -0.12
C ALA A 26 12.18 -12.25 0.25
N ALA A 27 11.23 -12.14 1.20
CA ALA A 27 10.34 -13.22 1.61
C ALA A 27 9.06 -13.34 0.76
N GLY A 28 8.88 -12.50 -0.27
CA GLY A 28 7.74 -12.56 -1.20
C GLY A 28 6.64 -11.52 -0.97
N LEU A 29 6.91 -10.43 -0.26
CA LEU A 29 6.04 -9.25 -0.27
C LEU A 29 5.90 -8.74 -1.71
N LEU A 30 4.67 -8.41 -2.12
CA LEU A 30 4.38 -8.01 -3.49
C LEU A 30 4.24 -6.50 -3.65
N GLY A 31 3.83 -5.79 -2.60
CA GLY A 31 3.59 -4.35 -2.69
C GLY A 31 3.65 -3.61 -1.37
N LEU A 32 3.72 -2.29 -1.48
CA LEU A 32 3.60 -1.34 -0.39
C LEU A 32 2.36 -0.47 -0.63
N GLU A 33 1.60 -0.20 0.43
CA GLU A 33 0.64 0.89 0.39
C GLU A 33 1.38 2.21 0.54
N VAL A 34 1.39 2.98 -0.54
CA VAL A 34 2.07 4.28 -0.64
C VAL A 34 1.07 5.39 -0.36
N ASP A 35 -0.05 5.39 -1.08
CA ASP A 35 -1.01 6.47 -1.03
C ASP A 35 -2.05 6.20 0.07
N HIS A 36 -1.78 6.72 1.26
CA HIS A 36 -2.64 6.56 2.44
C HIS A 36 -2.80 7.91 3.17
N PRO A 37 -3.98 8.25 3.71
CA PRO A 37 -4.22 9.53 4.40
C PRO A 37 -3.29 9.84 5.58
N ASP A 38 -2.74 8.80 6.22
CA ASP A 38 -1.77 8.96 7.32
C ASP A 38 -0.31 9.10 6.85
N HIS A 39 -0.05 9.03 5.54
CA HIS A 39 1.27 9.31 4.96
C HIS A 39 1.35 10.76 4.50
N VAL A 40 2.30 11.51 5.06
CA VAL A 40 2.66 12.83 4.52
C VAL A 40 3.40 12.68 3.19
N GLU A 41 3.51 13.75 2.41
CA GLU A 41 4.14 13.68 1.07
C GLU A 41 5.56 13.09 1.11
N ALA A 42 6.34 13.42 2.14
CA ALA A 42 7.68 12.85 2.32
C ALA A 42 7.67 11.32 2.47
N ASP A 43 6.70 10.76 3.20
CA ASP A 43 6.56 9.31 3.35
C ASP A 43 6.14 8.66 2.03
N ARG A 44 5.27 9.32 1.25
CA ARG A 44 4.85 8.85 -0.08
C ARG A 44 6.03 8.82 -1.05
N VAL A 45 6.81 9.90 -1.12
CA VAL A 45 8.02 9.98 -1.95
C VAL A 45 9.01 8.88 -1.56
N HIS A 46 9.27 8.71 -0.27
CA HIS A 46 10.16 7.66 0.24
C HIS A 46 9.70 6.26 -0.16
N LEU A 47 8.43 5.93 0.10
CA LEU A 47 7.88 4.62 -0.22
C LEU A 47 7.82 4.34 -1.72
N ARG A 48 7.60 5.35 -2.57
CA ARG A 48 7.70 5.19 -4.03
C ARG A 48 9.12 4.85 -4.46
N GLY A 49 10.12 5.51 -3.89
CA GLY A 49 11.54 5.21 -4.13
C GLY A 49 11.89 3.78 -3.70
N LEU A 50 11.55 3.42 -2.46
CA LEU A 50 11.79 2.09 -1.92
C LEU A 50 11.08 0.99 -2.72
N ALA A 51 9.83 1.21 -3.13
CA ALA A 51 9.09 0.28 -3.97
C ALA A 51 9.75 0.10 -5.35
N ALA A 52 10.25 1.18 -5.95
CA ALA A 52 10.98 1.11 -7.21
C ALA A 52 12.28 0.30 -7.07
N ASP A 53 13.06 0.55 -6.02
CA ASP A 53 14.33 -0.14 -5.75
C ASP A 53 14.13 -1.63 -5.49
N LEU A 54 13.05 -2.00 -4.80
CA LEU A 54 12.72 -3.39 -4.46
C LEU A 54 11.87 -4.10 -5.52
N GLY A 55 11.46 -3.42 -6.59
CA GLY A 55 10.59 -3.99 -7.64
C GLY A 55 9.16 -4.29 -7.18
N LEU A 56 8.67 -3.59 -6.15
CA LEU A 56 7.36 -3.80 -5.54
C LEU A 56 6.26 -3.01 -6.27
N LEU A 57 5.02 -3.51 -6.17
CA LEU A 57 3.83 -2.77 -6.57
C LEU A 57 3.52 -1.66 -5.56
N THR A 58 2.86 -0.61 -6.03
CA THR A 58 2.40 0.50 -5.17
C THR A 58 0.88 0.53 -5.14
N THR A 59 0.29 0.57 -3.95
CA THR A 59 -1.16 0.71 -3.78
C THR A 59 -1.52 2.01 -3.05
N GLY A 60 -2.80 2.34 -3.12
CA GLY A 60 -3.40 3.41 -2.34
C GLY A 60 -4.80 3.06 -1.88
N SER A 61 -5.14 3.46 -0.66
CA SER A 61 -6.45 3.23 -0.08
C SER A 61 -6.82 4.32 0.93
N SER A 62 -8.12 4.41 1.21
CA SER A 62 -8.66 5.35 2.20
C SER A 62 -8.69 4.80 3.62
N ASP A 63 -8.52 3.49 3.83
CA ASP A 63 -8.74 2.85 5.13
C ASP A 63 -10.11 3.27 5.74
N TYR A 64 -11.13 3.38 4.88
CA TYR A 64 -12.48 3.84 5.23
C TYR A 64 -13.19 2.87 6.17
N HIS A 65 -13.84 3.42 7.21
CA HIS A 65 -14.50 2.65 8.27
C HIS A 65 -15.92 3.16 8.57
N GLY A 66 -16.60 3.75 7.59
CA GLY A 66 -17.92 4.35 7.84
C GLY A 66 -17.82 5.55 8.77
N THR A 67 -18.73 5.63 9.74
CA THR A 67 -18.76 6.70 10.75
C THR A 67 -17.70 6.54 11.85
N ASN A 68 -16.96 5.43 11.89
CA ASN A 68 -15.91 5.20 12.90
C ASN A 68 -14.62 5.99 12.61
N LYS A 69 -14.44 6.48 11.38
CA LYS A 69 -13.33 7.38 11.00
C LYS A 69 -13.90 8.57 10.23
N ARG A 70 -13.16 9.69 10.26
CA ARG A 70 -13.51 10.89 9.47
C ARG A 70 -13.00 10.84 8.03
N THR A 71 -12.13 9.87 7.71
CA THR A 71 -11.56 9.71 6.38
C THR A 71 -12.67 9.38 5.37
N PRO A 72 -12.82 10.12 4.26
CA PRO A 72 -13.83 9.80 3.25
C PRO A 72 -13.43 8.55 2.46
N ILE A 73 -14.43 7.81 1.97
CA ILE A 73 -14.19 6.73 1.02
C ILE A 73 -13.49 7.27 -0.23
N GLY A 74 -12.45 6.58 -0.70
CA GLY A 74 -11.68 7.01 -1.87
C GLY A 74 -10.75 8.20 -1.64
N ALA A 75 -10.47 8.58 -0.38
CA ALA A 75 -9.48 9.63 -0.06
C ALA A 75 -8.11 9.41 -0.72
N CYS A 76 -7.73 8.14 -0.94
CA CYS A 76 -6.65 7.72 -1.81
C CYS A 76 -7.11 6.48 -2.58
N THR A 77 -6.57 6.28 -3.77
CA THR A 77 -6.90 5.18 -4.68
C THR A 77 -5.62 4.50 -5.18
N THR A 78 -5.77 3.27 -5.65
CA THR A 78 -4.68 2.56 -6.35
C THR A 78 -4.72 2.95 -7.83
N ASP A 79 -3.55 3.27 -8.40
CA ASP A 79 -3.42 3.54 -9.83
C ASP A 79 -3.97 2.35 -10.66
N PRO A 80 -4.78 2.58 -11.70
CA PRO A 80 -5.37 1.50 -12.50
C PRO A 80 -4.35 0.52 -13.07
N ALA A 81 -3.16 0.97 -13.49
CA ALA A 81 -2.13 0.07 -14.01
C ALA A 81 -1.51 -0.79 -12.90
N GLN A 82 -1.41 -0.28 -11.67
CA GLN A 82 -1.01 -1.09 -10.52
C GLN A 82 -2.09 -2.11 -10.14
N TYR A 83 -3.37 -1.73 -10.25
CA TYR A 83 -4.49 -2.64 -10.07
C TYR A 83 -4.45 -3.80 -11.08
N GLU A 84 -4.22 -3.54 -12.37
CA GLU A 84 -4.08 -4.60 -13.37
C GLU A 84 -2.89 -5.52 -13.07
N ARG A 85 -1.77 -4.97 -12.59
CA ARG A 85 -0.61 -5.77 -12.15
C ARG A 85 -0.94 -6.64 -10.95
N LEU A 86 -1.78 -6.16 -10.02
CA LEU A 86 -2.29 -6.98 -8.93
C LEU A 86 -3.18 -8.11 -9.47
N LEU A 87 -4.12 -7.82 -10.36
CA LEU A 87 -4.96 -8.87 -10.95
C LEU A 87 -4.14 -9.96 -11.65
N ALA A 88 -3.13 -9.57 -12.43
CA ALA A 88 -2.26 -10.49 -13.14
C ALA A 88 -1.43 -11.39 -12.20
N ALA A 89 -1.07 -10.90 -11.00
CA ALA A 89 -0.32 -11.66 -10.01
C ALA A 89 -1.22 -12.49 -9.06
N GLY A 90 -2.53 -12.23 -9.04
CA GLY A 90 -3.49 -12.95 -8.22
C GLY A 90 -3.79 -14.34 -8.75
N THR A 91 -3.74 -15.35 -7.87
CA THR A 91 -4.09 -16.74 -8.18
C THR A 91 -5.37 -17.22 -7.47
N GLY A 92 -6.06 -16.29 -6.79
CA GLY A 92 -7.25 -16.57 -6.00
C GLY A 92 -8.55 -16.38 -6.78
N SER A 93 -9.59 -15.89 -6.08
CA SER A 93 -10.88 -15.58 -6.68
C SER A 93 -10.82 -14.35 -7.57
N VAL A 94 -11.67 -14.33 -8.60
CA VAL A 94 -11.93 -13.12 -9.39
C VAL A 94 -12.48 -12.00 -8.49
N PRO A 95 -12.08 -10.73 -8.72
CA PRO A 95 -12.70 -9.60 -8.04
C PRO A 95 -14.21 -9.58 -8.27
N PHE A 96 -14.95 -9.13 -7.26
CA PHE A 96 -16.36 -8.84 -7.43
C PHE A 96 -16.52 -7.65 -8.40
N ALA A 97 -17.41 -7.81 -9.37
CA ALA A 97 -17.82 -6.78 -10.31
C ALA A 97 -19.34 -6.69 -10.29
N ASP A 98 -19.86 -5.46 -10.25
CA ASP A 98 -21.30 -5.15 -10.36
C ASP A 98 -21.83 -5.34 -11.78
#